data_AF-A0A8B4RE90-F1
#
_entry.id   AF-A0A8B4RE90-F1
#
_cell.length_a   1.000
_cell.length_b   1.000
_cell.length_c   1.000
_cell.angle_alpha   90.00
_cell.angle_beta   90.00
_cell.angle_gamma   90.00
#
_symmetry.space_group_name_H-M   'P 1'
#
loop_
_entity.id
_entity.type
_entity.pdbx_description
1 polymer ?
#
loop_
_entity_poly.entity_id
_entity_poly.type
_entity_poly.pdbx_seq_one_letter_code
_entity_poly.pdbx_strand_id
1 'polypeptide(L)'
;MCLLKQIITHKVLSTFIVYIQADYHQDDFDFALKRTIRSLTRGKETSVNPNAILLGGQSGAGKTTIHRIKQKEFQGNIVIIDGDSYRSLHPNYLALQEEYSKDSVDYTKGFAGKMVEHLVDELSKQGYHLLIEGTLRTAEVRRKTAQLLKSRGYQVSLL
;
A
#
# COMPACT_ATOMS: atom_id res chain seq x y z
N MET A 1 -31.25 -33.90 -9.19
CA MET A 1 -31.30 -32.41 -9.24
C MET A 1 -31.03 -31.70 -7.89
N CYS A 2 -30.72 -32.40 -6.79
CA CYS A 2 -30.52 -31.78 -5.47
C CYS A 2 -29.07 -31.31 -5.21
N LEU A 3 -28.06 -32.06 -5.68
CA LEU A 3 -26.64 -31.76 -5.43
C LEU A 3 -26.14 -30.46 -6.09
N LEU A 4 -26.53 -30.19 -7.35
CA LEU A 4 -26.11 -28.96 -8.05
C LEU A 4 -26.67 -27.70 -7.39
N LYS A 5 -27.92 -27.73 -6.89
CA LYS A 5 -28.49 -26.60 -6.17
C LYS A 5 -27.72 -26.34 -4.87
N GLN A 6 -27.38 -27.39 -4.11
CA GLN A 6 -26.67 -27.27 -2.84
C GLN A 6 -25.23 -26.72 -3.01
N ILE A 7 -24.52 -27.14 -4.06
CA ILE A 7 -23.19 -26.61 -4.42
C ILE A 7 -23.27 -25.15 -4.86
N ILE A 8 -24.28 -24.76 -5.64
CA ILE A 8 -24.48 -23.37 -6.07
C ILE A 8 -24.80 -22.49 -4.84
N THR A 9 -25.68 -22.93 -3.94
CA THR A 9 -26.00 -22.16 -2.73
C THR A 9 -24.79 -21.99 -1.83
N HIS A 10 -23.97 -23.04 -1.63
CA HIS A 10 -22.77 -22.95 -0.80
C HIS A 10 -21.70 -22.03 -1.40
N LYS A 11 -21.52 -22.08 -2.73
CA LYS A 11 -20.56 -21.23 -3.44
C LYS A 11 -21.01 -19.77 -3.47
N VAL A 12 -22.32 -19.52 -3.61
CA VAL A 12 -22.90 -18.17 -3.54
C VAL A 12 -22.85 -17.60 -2.11
N LEU A 13 -23.18 -18.40 -1.08
CA LEU A 13 -23.04 -18.00 0.33
C LEU A 13 -21.59 -17.73 0.70
N SER A 14 -20.66 -18.60 0.27
CA SER A 14 -19.22 -18.37 0.44
C SER A 14 -18.80 -17.07 -0.24
N THR A 15 -19.18 -16.84 -1.50
CA THR A 15 -18.87 -15.58 -2.23
C THR A 15 -19.49 -14.34 -1.57
N PHE A 16 -20.66 -14.46 -0.96
CA PHE A 16 -21.32 -13.35 -0.27
C PHE A 16 -20.65 -13.02 1.08
N ILE A 17 -20.23 -14.05 1.83
CA ILE A 17 -19.44 -13.91 3.06
C ILE A 17 -18.05 -13.34 2.73
N VAL A 18 -17.44 -13.78 1.63
CA VAL A 18 -16.17 -13.25 1.09
C VAL A 18 -16.26 -11.74 0.86
N TYR A 19 -17.33 -11.27 0.21
CA TYR A 19 -17.53 -9.84 -0.07
C TYR A 19 -17.63 -9.02 1.21
N ILE A 20 -18.36 -9.53 2.21
CA ILE A 20 -18.51 -8.89 3.53
C ILE A 20 -17.17 -8.87 4.30
N GLN A 21 -16.32 -9.89 4.15
CA GLN A 21 -15.01 -9.94 4.81
C GLN A 21 -13.96 -9.02 4.15
N ALA A 22 -14.07 -8.79 2.84
CA ALA A 22 -13.21 -7.84 2.11
C ALA A 22 -13.68 -6.38 2.26
N ASP A 23 -14.95 -6.17 2.61
CA ASP A 23 -15.47 -4.86 2.99
C ASP A 23 -14.97 -4.47 4.39
N TYR A 24 -14.77 -3.16 4.58
CA TYR A 24 -14.35 -2.56 5.84
C TYR A 24 -15.06 -1.21 6.01
N HIS A 25 -15.26 -0.80 7.26
CA HIS A 25 -15.84 0.52 7.53
C HIS A 25 -14.83 1.63 7.22
N GLN A 26 -15.33 2.77 6.74
CA GLN A 26 -14.48 3.92 6.45
C GLN A 26 -13.75 4.42 7.71
N ASP A 27 -14.38 4.33 8.89
CA ASP A 27 -13.77 4.69 10.18
C ASP A 27 -12.54 3.83 10.51
N ASP A 28 -12.58 2.52 10.19
CA ASP A 28 -11.44 1.63 10.40
C ASP A 28 -10.26 2.02 9.49
N PHE A 29 -10.57 2.37 8.24
CA PHE A 29 -9.58 2.86 7.29
C PHE A 29 -8.96 4.18 7.76
N ASP A 30 -9.78 5.14 8.18
CA ASP A 30 -9.32 6.46 8.63
C ASP A 30 -8.46 6.34 9.89
N PHE A 31 -8.82 5.43 10.80
CA PHE A 31 -8.02 5.12 11.98
C PHE A 31 -6.65 4.52 11.59
N ALA A 32 -6.64 3.52 10.69
CA ALA A 32 -5.40 2.90 10.19
C ALA A 32 -4.52 3.92 9.47
N LEU A 33 -5.10 4.78 8.63
CA LEU A 33 -4.41 5.85 7.90
C LEU A 33 -3.77 6.85 8.85
N LYS A 34 -4.54 7.38 9.81
CA LYS A 34 -4.05 8.35 10.80
C LYS A 34 -2.89 7.79 11.64
N ARG A 35 -3.00 6.54 12.08
CA ARG A 35 -1.94 5.86 12.83
C ARG A 35 -0.69 5.68 11.96
N THR A 36 -0.87 5.32 10.70
CA THR A 36 0.23 5.11 9.76
C THR A 36 0.96 6.41 9.45
N ILE A 37 0.24 7.50 9.16
CA ILE A 37 0.83 8.84 8.97
C ILE A 37 1.67 9.22 10.18
N ARG A 38 1.10 9.15 11.40
CA ARG A 38 1.82 9.47 12.64
C ARG A 38 3.11 8.65 12.81
N SER A 39 3.06 7.37 12.46
CA SER A 39 4.22 6.47 12.55
C SER A 39 5.30 6.85 11.54
N LEU A 40 4.90 7.06 10.28
CA LEU A 40 5.81 7.33 9.16
C LEU A 40 6.51 8.69 9.27
N THR A 41 5.82 9.71 9.77
CA THR A 41 6.38 11.07 9.87
C THR A 41 7.18 11.32 11.15
N ARG A 42 7.20 10.37 12.09
CA ARG A 42 7.92 10.53 13.36
C ARG A 42 9.42 10.70 13.11
N GLY A 43 9.97 11.83 13.54
CA GLY A 43 11.38 12.16 13.34
C GLY A 43 11.76 12.33 11.87
N LYS A 44 10.82 12.80 11.05
CA LYS A 44 11.03 13.19 9.66
C LYS A 44 10.71 14.67 9.52
N GLU A 45 11.43 15.33 8.64
CA GLU A 45 11.28 16.74 8.33
C GLU A 45 10.94 16.92 6.85
N THR A 46 10.14 17.93 6.55
CA THR A 46 9.78 18.31 5.19
C THR A 46 10.93 19.06 4.51
N SER A 47 10.97 19.04 3.19
CA SER A 47 11.99 19.73 2.39
C SER A 47 11.36 20.62 1.32
N VAL A 48 12.00 21.75 1.05
CA VAL A 48 11.64 22.66 -0.06
C VAL A 48 11.96 22.05 -1.44
N ASN A 49 12.90 21.10 -1.49
CA ASN A 49 13.28 20.36 -2.70
C ASN A 49 13.12 18.86 -2.44
N PRO A 50 11.88 18.36 -2.32
CA PRO A 50 11.66 16.98 -1.91
C PRO A 50 12.01 16.01 -3.03
N ASN A 51 12.39 14.80 -2.63
CA ASN A 51 12.82 13.72 -3.52
C ASN A 51 11.84 12.57 -3.37
N ALA A 52 11.46 11.96 -4.50
CA ALA A 52 10.66 10.75 -4.51
C ALA A 52 11.35 9.66 -5.34
N ILE A 53 11.41 8.47 -4.77
CA ILE A 53 12.03 7.29 -5.37
C ILE A 53 10.93 6.26 -5.58
N LEU A 54 10.65 5.92 -6.84
CA LEU A 54 9.73 4.86 -7.20
C LEU A 54 10.53 3.57 -7.41
N LEU A 55 10.37 2.60 -6.50
CA LEU A 55 11.16 1.38 -6.49
C LEU A 55 10.44 0.24 -7.22
N GLY A 56 11.05 -0.25 -8.30
CA GLY A 56 10.66 -1.44 -9.04
C GLY A 56 11.38 -2.70 -8.56
N GLY A 57 11.00 -3.84 -9.14
CA GLY A 57 11.65 -5.14 -8.90
C GLY A 57 10.68 -6.19 -8.36
N GLN A 58 10.98 -7.46 -8.64
CA GLN A 58 10.24 -8.60 -8.11
C GLN A 58 10.66 -8.93 -6.67
N SER A 59 9.90 -9.78 -6.00
CA SER A 59 10.31 -10.33 -4.70
C SER A 59 11.67 -11.04 -4.85
N GLY A 60 12.57 -10.81 -3.90
CA GLY A 60 13.95 -11.33 -3.96
C GLY A 60 14.96 -10.47 -4.72
N ALA A 61 14.56 -9.37 -5.37
CA ALA A 61 15.46 -8.50 -6.14
C ALA A 61 16.41 -7.62 -5.29
N GLY A 62 16.42 -7.78 -3.96
CA GLY A 62 17.33 -7.05 -3.07
C GLY A 62 16.88 -5.64 -2.67
N LYS A 63 15.57 -5.34 -2.75
CA LYS A 63 15.00 -4.03 -2.39
C LYS A 63 15.29 -3.57 -0.96
N THR A 64 15.40 -4.51 -0.02
CA THR A 64 15.85 -4.24 1.35
C THR A 64 17.22 -3.56 1.39
N THR A 65 18.11 -3.90 0.47
CA THR A 65 19.41 -3.23 0.32
C THR A 65 19.23 -1.77 -0.10
N ILE A 66 18.32 -1.51 -1.05
CA ILE A 66 18.01 -0.15 -1.50
C ILE A 66 17.38 0.67 -0.37
N HIS A 67 16.48 0.09 0.42
CA HIS A 67 15.93 0.74 1.62
C HIS A 67 17.04 1.17 2.57
N ARG A 68 18.03 0.30 2.83
CA ARG A 68 19.15 0.62 3.72
C ARG A 68 20.06 1.71 3.15
N ILE A 69 20.35 1.66 1.85
CA ILE A 69 21.17 2.68 1.18
C ILE A 69 20.48 4.03 1.23
N LYS A 70 19.21 4.11 0.83
CA LYS A 70 18.46 5.37 0.80
C LYS A 70 18.17 5.91 2.20
N GLN A 71 17.92 5.06 3.19
CA GLN A 71 17.87 5.54 4.58
C GLN A 71 19.18 6.18 5.02
N LYS A 72 20.34 5.62 4.68
CA LYS A 72 21.64 6.25 5.00
C LYS A 72 21.86 7.55 4.24
N GLU A 73 21.56 7.56 2.94
CA GLU A 73 21.70 8.72 2.05
C GLU A 73 20.89 9.92 2.55
N PHE A 74 19.66 9.67 3.01
CA PHE A 74 18.77 10.69 3.57
C PHE A 74 18.98 10.90 5.08
N GLN A 75 19.97 10.27 5.70
CA GLN A 75 20.23 10.34 7.15
C GLN A 75 18.99 9.97 7.99
N GLY A 76 18.19 9.04 7.50
CA GLY A 76 16.92 8.64 8.08
C GLY A 76 15.75 9.57 7.74
N ASN A 77 15.95 10.72 7.08
CA ASN A 77 14.90 11.64 6.69
C ASN A 77 14.21 11.26 5.36
N ILE A 78 13.71 10.03 5.28
CA ILE A 78 12.90 9.56 4.15
C ILE A 78 11.77 8.68 4.67
N VAL A 79 10.57 8.87 4.12
CA VAL A 79 9.40 8.04 4.41
C VAL A 79 9.36 6.89 3.43
N ILE A 80 9.33 5.66 3.96
CA ILE A 80 9.16 4.44 3.16
C ILE A 80 7.69 4.06 3.15
N ILE A 81 7.09 4.08 1.96
CA ILE A 81 5.72 3.64 1.70
C ILE A 81 5.80 2.27 1.03
N ASP A 82 5.66 1.20 1.83
CA ASP A 82 5.61 -0.18 1.35
C ASP A 82 4.16 -0.66 1.31
N GLY A 83 3.57 -0.65 0.13
CA GLY A 83 2.17 -1.01 -0.08
C GLY A 83 1.82 -2.44 0.31
N ASP A 84 2.75 -3.40 0.20
CA ASP A 84 2.44 -4.79 0.57
C ASP A 84 2.35 -4.94 2.11
N SER A 85 3.08 -4.12 2.87
CA SER A 85 2.97 -4.10 4.34
C SER A 85 1.59 -3.69 4.86
N TYR A 86 0.87 -2.84 4.11
CA TYR A 86 -0.43 -2.31 4.54
C TYR A 86 -1.58 -3.30 4.41
N ARG A 87 -1.39 -4.43 3.74
CA ARG A 87 -2.39 -5.51 3.70
C ARG A 87 -2.75 -6.01 5.09
N SER A 88 -1.76 -6.08 5.98
CA SER A 88 -1.90 -6.51 7.37
C SER A 88 -2.71 -5.52 8.24
N LEU A 89 -2.93 -4.30 7.75
CA LEU A 89 -3.73 -3.28 8.43
C LEU A 89 -5.22 -3.38 8.07
N HIS A 90 -5.60 -4.27 7.15
CA HIS A 90 -7.01 -4.53 6.87
C HIS A 90 -7.70 -5.04 8.15
N PRO A 91 -8.90 -4.52 8.53
CA PRO A 91 -9.56 -4.90 9.78
C PRO A 91 -9.79 -6.41 9.91
N ASN A 92 -10.18 -7.05 8.81
CA ASN A 92 -10.40 -8.50 8.72
C ASN A 92 -9.16 -9.30 8.28
N TYR A 93 -7.94 -8.76 8.36
CA TYR A 93 -6.74 -9.41 7.80
C TYR A 93 -6.55 -10.84 8.29
N LEU A 94 -6.68 -11.09 9.60
CA LEU A 94 -6.47 -12.43 10.18
C LEU A 94 -7.50 -13.43 9.67
N ALA A 95 -8.78 -13.04 9.58
CA ALA A 95 -9.84 -13.90 9.06
C ALA A 95 -9.64 -14.21 7.57
N LEU A 96 -9.28 -13.21 6.77
CA LEU A 96 -8.94 -13.39 5.35
C LEU A 96 -7.71 -14.29 5.16
N GLN A 97 -6.72 -14.18 6.06
CA GLN A 97 -5.51 -14.99 6.01
C GLN A 97 -5.76 -16.44 6.42
N GLU A 98 -6.61 -16.66 7.42
CA GLU A 98 -7.01 -18.01 7.88
C GLU A 98 -7.80 -18.75 6.79
N GLU A 99 -8.75 -18.07 6.15
CA GLU A 99 -9.63 -18.67 5.14
C GLU A 99 -8.92 -18.87 3.79
N TYR A 100 -8.18 -17.87 3.31
CA TYR A 100 -7.64 -17.85 1.94
C TYR A 100 -6.13 -18.05 1.85
N SER A 101 -5.41 -18.05 2.97
CA SER A 101 -3.96 -18.24 3.00
C SER A 101 -3.22 -17.32 2.01
N LYS A 102 -2.65 -17.85 0.92
CA LYS A 102 -1.93 -17.06 -0.09
C LYS A 102 -2.86 -16.20 -0.96
N ASP A 103 -4.11 -16.61 -1.09
CA ASP A 103 -5.10 -15.92 -1.93
C ASP A 103 -5.74 -14.73 -1.19
N SER A 104 -5.45 -14.55 0.11
CA SER A 104 -5.84 -13.37 0.91
C SER A 104 -5.35 -12.05 0.29
N VAL A 105 -4.30 -12.12 -0.53
CA VAL A 105 -3.73 -11.01 -1.30
C VAL A 105 -4.77 -10.39 -2.24
N ASP A 106 -5.67 -11.17 -2.83
CA ASP A 106 -6.68 -10.64 -3.75
C ASP A 106 -7.78 -9.84 -3.06
N TYR A 107 -8.02 -10.11 -1.78
CA TYR A 107 -9.02 -9.42 -0.97
C TYR A 107 -8.45 -8.17 -0.29
N THR A 108 -7.16 -8.20 0.07
CA THR A 108 -6.50 -7.07 0.75
C THR A 108 -5.92 -6.02 -0.22
N LYS A 109 -5.83 -6.33 -1.52
CA LYS A 109 -5.18 -5.43 -2.51
C LYS A 109 -5.86 -4.07 -2.65
N GLY A 110 -7.19 -4.02 -2.53
CA GLY A 110 -7.96 -2.78 -2.64
C GLY A 110 -7.66 -1.83 -1.48
N PHE A 111 -7.74 -2.35 -0.24
CA PHE A 111 -7.38 -1.61 0.97
C PHE A 111 -5.92 -1.10 0.92
N ALA A 112 -4.97 -1.98 0.61
CA ALA A 112 -3.55 -1.62 0.54
C ALA A 112 -3.27 -0.57 -0.54
N GLY A 113 -3.91 -0.68 -1.70
CA GLY A 113 -3.84 0.32 -2.77
C GLY A 113 -4.34 1.69 -2.30
N LYS A 114 -5.53 1.74 -1.69
CA LYS A 114 -6.12 2.96 -1.15
C LYS A 114 -5.22 3.59 -0.07
N MET A 115 -4.64 2.78 0.83
CA MET A 115 -3.66 3.27 1.81
C MET A 115 -2.46 3.95 1.15
N VAL A 116 -1.85 3.32 0.13
CA VAL A 116 -0.71 3.92 -0.60
C VAL A 116 -1.11 5.22 -1.28
N GLU A 117 -2.25 5.27 -1.96
CA GLU A 117 -2.74 6.46 -2.65
C GLU A 117 -2.90 7.64 -1.68
N HIS A 118 -3.58 7.42 -0.55
CA HIS A 118 -3.77 8.46 0.47
C HIS A 118 -2.46 8.88 1.13
N LEU A 119 -1.56 7.94 1.44
CA LEU A 119 -0.25 8.26 2.03
C LEU A 119 0.63 9.07 1.08
N VAL A 120 0.70 8.66 -0.18
CA VAL A 120 1.43 9.42 -1.21
C VAL A 120 0.82 10.80 -1.35
N ASP A 121 -0.51 10.89 -1.40
CA ASP A 121 -1.21 12.17 -1.55
C ASP A 121 -0.91 13.13 -0.38
N GLU A 122 -1.16 12.71 0.85
CA GLU A 122 -1.03 13.56 2.04
C GLU A 122 0.42 13.93 2.36
N LEU A 123 1.35 12.98 2.24
CA LEU A 123 2.75 13.24 2.57
C LEU A 123 3.46 14.04 1.49
N SER A 124 3.04 13.92 0.21
CA SER A 124 3.63 14.73 -0.85
C SER A 124 3.14 16.16 -0.88
N LYS A 125 1.91 16.45 -0.43
CA LYS A 125 1.45 17.83 -0.19
C LYS A 125 2.32 18.56 0.83
N GLN A 126 2.83 17.83 1.82
CA GLN A 126 3.64 18.38 2.90
C GLN A 126 5.13 18.52 2.53
N GLY A 127 5.63 17.83 1.50
CA GLY A 127 7.02 17.94 1.08
C GLY A 127 7.97 16.96 1.77
N TYR A 128 7.50 15.81 2.27
CA TYR A 128 8.39 14.76 2.78
C TYR A 128 9.17 14.06 1.65
N HIS A 129 10.40 13.62 1.91
CA HIS A 129 11.08 12.69 1.01
C HIS A 129 10.38 11.34 1.03
N LEU A 130 10.14 10.74 -0.14
CA LEU A 130 9.36 9.51 -0.29
C LEU A 130 10.17 8.41 -0.99
N LEU A 131 10.08 7.18 -0.50
CA LEU A 131 10.43 5.96 -1.21
C LEU A 131 9.17 5.11 -1.29
N ILE A 132 8.70 4.79 -2.50
CA ILE A 132 7.41 4.15 -2.73
C ILE A 132 7.62 2.77 -3.39
N GLU A 133 7.09 1.72 -2.76
CA GLU A 133 7.13 0.32 -3.18
C GLU A 133 5.73 -0.35 -3.02
N GLY A 134 5.52 -1.50 -3.68
CA GLY A 134 4.54 -2.52 -3.23
C GLY A 134 3.24 -2.57 -4.01
N THR A 135 2.86 -1.47 -4.66
CA THR A 135 1.58 -1.36 -5.42
C THR A 135 1.74 -0.74 -6.82
N LEU A 136 2.95 -0.30 -7.14
CA LEU A 136 3.35 0.24 -8.45
C LEU A 136 3.55 -0.86 -9.53
N ARG A 137 2.72 -1.90 -9.49
CA ARG A 137 2.91 -3.14 -10.27
C ARG A 137 2.72 -2.93 -11.78
N THR A 138 2.05 -1.86 -12.19
CA THR A 138 1.88 -1.50 -13.60
C THR A 138 2.71 -0.27 -13.97
N ALA A 139 3.15 -0.21 -15.23
CA ALA A 139 3.84 0.97 -15.76
C ALA A 139 2.95 2.21 -15.73
N GLU A 140 1.63 2.04 -15.89
CA GLU A 140 0.66 3.13 -15.86
C GLU A 140 0.56 3.77 -14.48
N VAL A 141 0.42 2.96 -13.42
CA VAL A 141 0.35 3.48 -12.04
C VAL A 141 1.65 4.21 -11.70
N ARG A 142 2.82 3.63 -12.03
CA ARG A 142 4.12 4.31 -11.86
C ARG A 142 4.18 5.65 -12.56
N ARG A 143 3.71 5.71 -13.81
CA ARG A 143 3.70 6.94 -14.60
C ARG A 143 2.79 8.00 -13.96
N LYS A 144 1.58 7.62 -13.56
CA LYS A 144 0.62 8.53 -12.90
C LYS A 144 1.19 9.06 -11.57
N THR A 145 1.76 8.21 -10.74
CA THR A 145 2.42 8.61 -9.49
C THR A 145 3.61 9.54 -9.74
N ALA A 146 4.46 9.23 -10.72
CA ALA A 146 5.59 10.10 -11.09
C ALA A 146 5.11 11.48 -11.57
N GLN A 147 4.06 11.54 -12.39
CA GLN A 147 3.47 12.79 -12.88
C GLN A 147 2.87 13.61 -11.73
N LEU A 148 2.12 12.98 -10.83
CA LEU A 148 1.58 13.61 -9.63
C LEU A 148 2.69 14.25 -8.80
N LEU A 149 3.75 13.51 -8.49
CA LEU A 149 4.85 14.00 -7.66
C LEU A 149 5.62 15.13 -8.36
N LYS A 150 5.91 15.01 -9.66
CA LYS A 150 6.51 16.09 -10.44
C LYS A 150 5.67 17.36 -10.43
N SER A 151 4.33 17.24 -10.53
CA SER A 151 3.43 18.39 -10.44
C SER A 151 3.47 19.09 -9.08
N ARG A 152 3.98 18.40 -8.04
CA ARG A 152 4.21 18.92 -6.68
C ARG A 152 5.65 19.37 -6.43
N GLY A 153 6.46 19.51 -7.47
CA GLY A 153 7.85 19.98 -7.37
C GLY A 153 8.85 18.93 -6.92
N TYR A 154 8.49 17.64 -6.92
CA TYR A 154 9.42 16.58 -6.54
C TYR A 154 10.46 16.28 -7.62
N GLN A 155 11.69 16.03 -7.20
CA GLN A 155 12.67 15.31 -8.01
C GLN A 155 12.33 13.82 -7.94
N VAL A 156 11.91 13.24 -9.07
CA VAL A 156 11.45 11.85 -9.15
C VAL A 156 12.49 10.96 -9.83
N SER A 157 12.92 9.92 -9.13
CA SER A 157 13.83 8.88 -9.61
C SER A 157 13.13 7.52 -9.67
N LEU A 158 13.49 6.69 -10.65
CA LEU A 158 13.04 5.31 -10.75
C LEU A 158 14.25 4.38 -10.53
N LEU A 159 14.10 3.42 -9.62
CA LEU A 159 15.12 2.41 -9.29
C LEU A 159 14.57 1.00 -9.49
#